data_AF-A0A936DEY9-F1
#
_entry.id   AF-A0A936DEY9-F1
#
_cell.length_a   1.000
_cell.length_b   1.000
_cell.length_c   1.000
_cell.angle_alpha   90.00
_cell.angle_beta   90.00
_cell.angle_gamma   90.00
#
_symmetry.space_group_name_H-M   'P 1'
#
loop_
_entity.id
_entity.type
_entity.pdbx_description
1 polymer ?
#
loop_
_entity_poly.entity_id
_entity_poly.type
_entity_poly.pdbx_seq_one_letter_code
_entity_poly.pdbx_strand_id
1 'polypeptide(L)'
;MSPVALAVTEALPVPAATEAVDLQALQLELDAVADEAATARAEGLGLDRAVRDPRFPALVGFHRDLQDALFVEVDEPIVGWLAELRGGDSESHGRLEHFADALSRTARHDDGSGRTRALAELLVFEAVRLRLCVVLWSSQDYERTGGHDDDIDQVAWSEVEAILARPELAQGGVRPLQVMFAAACVQLFRGTHERIDELRRSSDEVQEQLGVRARLKAALRELRLPEAVLLENALSNLLGEDRLELEALKAAHPLALDGLSRQAMDQRVSRGRKALGAGPEHWPRRRRPALFDLLRDDDRR
;
A
#
# COMPACT_ATOMS: atom_id res chain seq x y z
N MET A 1 -12.35 -18.24 14.63
CA MET A 1 -11.19 -18.43 13.73
C MET A 1 -11.65 -18.12 12.32
N SER A 2 -10.98 -17.21 11.61
CA SER A 2 -11.41 -16.75 10.29
C SER A 2 -10.91 -17.70 9.18
N PRO A 3 -11.79 -18.29 8.35
CA PRO A 3 -11.39 -19.10 7.19
C PRO A 3 -10.49 -18.36 6.19
N VAL A 4 -10.64 -17.03 6.09
CA VAL A 4 -9.81 -16.19 5.23
C VAL A 4 -8.39 -16.08 5.75
N ALA A 5 -8.20 -15.94 7.06
CA ALA A 5 -6.87 -15.88 7.65
C ALA A 5 -6.13 -17.22 7.48
N LEU A 6 -6.83 -18.34 7.66
CA LEU A 6 -6.29 -19.66 7.32
C LEU A 6 -5.91 -19.76 5.85
N ALA A 7 -6.80 -19.35 4.93
CA ALA A 7 -6.54 -19.36 3.50
C ALA A 7 -5.34 -18.49 3.10
N VAL A 8 -5.13 -17.33 3.77
CA VAL A 8 -3.93 -16.50 3.57
C VAL A 8 -2.69 -17.30 3.98
N THR A 9 -2.68 -17.91 5.16
CA THR A 9 -1.53 -18.70 5.63
C THR A 9 -1.22 -19.92 4.77
N GLU A 10 -2.25 -20.55 4.19
CA GLU A 10 -2.11 -21.70 3.27
C GLU A 10 -1.69 -21.27 1.85
N ALA A 11 -2.10 -20.08 1.41
CA ALA A 11 -1.73 -19.53 0.12
C ALA A 11 -0.31 -18.97 0.09
N LEU A 12 0.26 -18.61 1.25
CA LEU A 12 1.66 -18.19 1.34
C LEU A 12 2.55 -19.37 0.93
N PRO A 13 3.28 -19.27 -0.19
CA PRO A 13 4.34 -20.21 -0.48
C PRO A 13 5.46 -19.89 0.51
N VAL A 14 5.44 -20.50 1.69
CA VAL A 14 6.52 -20.35 2.66
C VAL A 14 7.77 -20.87 1.94
N PRO A 15 8.73 -20.00 1.56
CA PRO A 15 9.98 -20.48 1.02
C PRO A 15 10.56 -21.44 2.06
N ALA A 16 11.49 -22.33 1.69
CA ALA A 16 12.34 -22.96 2.69
C ALA A 16 13.23 -21.87 3.34
N ALA A 17 12.63 -20.95 4.07
CA ALA A 17 13.26 -19.87 4.79
C ALA A 17 13.98 -20.48 5.98
N THR A 18 15.17 -19.96 6.24
CA THR A 18 16.02 -20.36 7.37
C THR A 18 15.37 -20.08 8.74
N GLU A 19 14.31 -19.27 8.79
CA GLU A 19 13.47 -19.04 9.97
C GLU A 19 12.02 -19.42 9.66
N ALA A 20 11.39 -20.14 10.58
CA ALA A 20 9.99 -20.50 10.47
C ALA A 20 9.14 -19.23 10.60
N VAL A 21 8.35 -18.92 9.58
CA VAL A 21 7.32 -17.87 9.66
C VAL A 21 6.36 -18.23 10.79
N ASP A 22 6.18 -17.33 11.75
CA ASP A 22 5.21 -17.53 12.83
C ASP A 22 3.78 -17.30 12.31
N LEU A 23 3.22 -18.35 11.71
CA LEU A 23 1.87 -18.35 11.18
C LEU A 23 0.82 -18.13 12.27
N GLN A 24 1.13 -18.44 13.54
CA GLN A 24 0.20 -18.21 14.65
C GLN A 24 0.13 -16.72 15.00
N ALA A 25 1.28 -16.02 15.01
CA ALA A 25 1.31 -14.57 15.20
C ALA A 25 0.56 -13.85 14.06
N LEU A 26 0.82 -14.22 12.79
CA LEU A 26 0.11 -13.68 11.64
C LEU A 26 -1.41 -13.90 11.74
N GLN A 27 -1.83 -15.09 12.15
CA GLN A 27 -3.24 -15.43 12.34
C GLN A 27 -3.89 -14.55 13.42
N LEU A 28 -3.22 -14.30 14.54
CA LEU A 28 -3.73 -13.44 15.62
C LEU A 28 -3.87 -11.98 15.17
N GLU A 29 -2.92 -11.48 14.39
CA GLU A 29 -2.96 -10.14 13.82
C GLU A 29 -4.13 -9.98 12.85
N LEU A 30 -4.27 -10.91 11.89
CA LEU A 30 -5.39 -10.92 10.95
C LEU A 30 -6.75 -11.05 11.64
N ASP A 31 -6.79 -11.74 12.77
CA ASP A 31 -8.00 -11.87 13.58
C ASP A 31 -8.40 -10.54 14.25
N ALA A 32 -7.44 -9.77 14.78
CA ALA A 32 -7.68 -8.44 15.32
C ALA A 32 -8.11 -7.43 14.24
N VAL A 33 -7.42 -7.44 13.11
CA VAL A 33 -7.76 -6.64 11.92
C VAL A 33 -9.18 -6.94 11.43
N ALA A 34 -9.57 -8.22 11.40
CA ALA A 34 -10.91 -8.63 11.00
C ALA A 34 -12.00 -8.14 11.97
N ASP A 35 -11.72 -8.14 13.27
CA ASP A 35 -12.67 -7.66 14.30
C ASP A 35 -12.89 -6.14 14.18
N GLU A 36 -11.83 -5.37 13.96
CA GLU A 36 -11.92 -3.93 13.73
C GLU A 36 -12.61 -3.61 12.38
N ALA A 37 -12.28 -4.32 11.30
CA ALA A 37 -12.95 -4.16 10.00
C ALA A 37 -14.46 -4.43 10.10
N ALA A 38 -14.85 -5.49 10.82
CA ALA A 38 -16.25 -5.81 11.05
C ALA A 38 -16.97 -4.74 11.88
N THR A 39 -16.27 -4.17 12.87
CA THR A 39 -16.80 -3.08 13.70
C THR A 39 -17.00 -1.81 12.87
N ALA A 40 -16.00 -1.38 12.12
CA ALA A 40 -16.10 -0.21 11.23
C ALA A 40 -17.25 -0.36 10.22
N ARG A 41 -17.38 -1.56 9.63
CA ARG A 41 -18.50 -1.88 8.73
C ARG A 41 -19.85 -1.79 9.42
N ALA A 42 -19.98 -2.33 10.64
CA ALA A 42 -21.22 -2.27 11.42
C ALA A 42 -21.61 -0.83 11.78
N GLU A 43 -20.63 0.07 11.91
CA GLU A 43 -20.83 1.51 12.08
C GLU A 43 -21.13 2.26 10.76
N GLY A 44 -21.11 1.58 9.62
CA GLY A 44 -21.31 2.18 8.30
C GLY A 44 -20.12 3.01 7.81
N LEU A 45 -18.93 2.77 8.35
CA LEU A 45 -17.70 3.43 7.93
C LEU A 45 -17.06 2.67 6.76
N GLY A 46 -16.78 3.38 5.66
CA GLY A 46 -16.02 2.84 4.53
C GLY A 46 -14.57 2.55 4.89
N LEU A 47 -13.96 1.57 4.23
CA LEU A 47 -12.57 1.16 4.52
C LEU A 47 -11.57 2.27 4.21
N ASP A 48 -11.83 3.14 3.23
CA ASP A 48 -11.03 4.33 2.92
C ASP A 48 -10.84 5.28 4.12
N ARG A 49 -11.79 5.27 5.05
CA ARG A 49 -11.76 6.05 6.29
C ARG A 49 -11.34 5.22 7.49
N ALA A 50 -11.82 3.98 7.58
CA ALA A 50 -11.57 3.12 8.73
C ALA A 50 -10.07 2.85 8.95
N VAL A 51 -9.31 2.67 7.86
CA VAL A 51 -7.84 2.45 7.92
C VAL A 51 -7.02 3.66 8.36
N ARG A 52 -7.68 4.81 8.62
CA ARG A 52 -7.05 6.03 9.16
C ARG A 52 -7.65 6.47 10.48
N ASP A 53 -8.71 5.83 10.93
CA ASP A 53 -9.42 6.22 12.14
C ASP A 53 -8.68 5.65 13.37
N PRO A 54 -8.21 6.48 14.30
CA PRO A 54 -7.46 6.02 15.47
C PRO A 54 -8.29 5.13 16.42
N ARG A 55 -9.61 5.02 16.23
CA ARG A 55 -10.46 4.04 16.92
C ARG A 55 -10.18 2.60 16.49
N PHE A 56 -9.56 2.39 15.33
CA PHE A 56 -9.21 1.09 14.77
C PHE A 56 -7.69 0.95 14.57
N PRO A 57 -6.91 0.84 15.68
CA PRO A 57 -5.45 0.83 15.61
C PRO A 57 -4.87 -0.37 14.86
N ALA A 58 -5.51 -1.55 14.89
CA ALA A 58 -5.04 -2.69 14.11
C ALA A 58 -5.22 -2.46 12.60
N LEU A 59 -6.33 -1.84 12.16
CA LEU A 59 -6.52 -1.45 10.77
C LEU A 59 -5.50 -0.40 10.33
N VAL A 60 -5.29 0.64 11.14
CA VAL A 60 -4.32 1.70 10.86
C VAL A 60 -2.90 1.12 10.75
N GLY A 61 -2.53 0.24 11.67
CA GLY A 61 -1.24 -0.46 11.64
C GLY A 61 -1.09 -1.30 10.38
N PHE A 62 -2.03 -2.22 10.14
CA PHE A 62 -1.99 -3.12 8.99
C PHE A 62 -1.90 -2.39 7.65
N HIS A 63 -2.74 -1.36 7.45
CA HIS A 63 -2.75 -0.55 6.22
C HIS A 63 -1.40 0.15 5.98
N ARG A 64 -0.81 0.70 7.04
CA ARG A 64 0.49 1.37 6.96
C ARG A 64 1.63 0.37 6.78
N ASP A 65 1.59 -0.76 7.46
CA ASP A 65 2.62 -1.80 7.35
C ASP A 65 2.66 -2.39 5.94
N LEU A 66 1.50 -2.57 5.28
CA LEU A 66 1.44 -2.96 3.87
C LEU A 66 2.07 -1.90 2.94
N GLN A 67 1.86 -0.62 3.22
CA GLN A 67 2.49 0.48 2.47
C GLN A 67 4.00 0.51 2.71
N ASP A 68 4.46 0.40 3.95
CA ASP A 68 5.89 0.36 4.30
C ASP A 68 6.57 -0.86 3.67
N ALA A 69 5.89 -2.01 3.63
CA ALA A 69 6.39 -3.25 3.02
C ALA A 69 6.72 -3.09 1.54
N LEU A 70 6.05 -2.17 0.81
CA LEU A 70 6.43 -1.86 -0.58
C LEU A 70 7.87 -1.33 -0.69
N PHE A 71 8.38 -0.67 0.34
CA PHE A 71 9.69 0.00 0.32
C PHE A 71 10.78 -0.74 1.13
N VAL A 72 10.45 -1.87 1.74
CA VAL A 72 11.43 -2.76 2.37
C VAL A 72 12.33 -3.39 1.30
N GLU A 73 13.64 -3.32 1.52
CA GLU A 73 14.64 -3.98 0.67
C GLU A 73 14.47 -5.50 0.76
N VAL A 74 14.13 -6.16 -0.35
CA VAL A 74 13.87 -7.61 -0.35
C VAL A 74 15.17 -8.41 -0.46
N ASP A 75 15.19 -9.59 0.17
CA ASP A 75 16.30 -10.53 0.07
C ASP A 75 16.23 -11.35 -1.24
N GLU A 76 17.36 -11.90 -1.68
CA GLU A 76 17.48 -12.68 -2.92
C GLU A 76 16.46 -13.81 -3.06
N PRO A 77 16.12 -14.58 -2.00
CA PRO A 77 15.08 -15.61 -2.11
C PRO A 77 13.70 -15.06 -2.50
N ILE A 78 13.35 -13.87 -2.02
CA ILE A 78 12.08 -13.20 -2.35
C ILE A 78 12.12 -12.70 -3.79
N VAL A 79 13.26 -12.18 -4.24
CA VAL A 79 13.45 -11.78 -5.65
C VAL A 79 13.28 -12.98 -6.57
N GLY A 80 13.92 -14.12 -6.25
CA GLY A 80 13.80 -15.37 -6.99
C GLY A 80 12.37 -15.88 -7.02
N TRP A 81 11.68 -15.85 -5.88
CA TRP A 81 10.27 -16.22 -5.80
C TRP A 81 9.36 -15.31 -6.64
N LEU A 82 9.56 -13.99 -6.62
CA LEU A 82 8.81 -13.07 -7.47
C LEU A 82 9.09 -13.34 -8.95
N ALA A 83 10.33 -13.65 -9.31
CA ALA A 83 10.69 -14.04 -10.67
C ALA A 83 10.01 -15.36 -11.10
N GLU A 84 9.92 -16.34 -10.20
CA GLU A 84 9.17 -17.59 -10.42
C GLU A 84 7.66 -17.35 -10.53
N LEU A 85 7.09 -16.46 -9.72
CA LEU A 85 5.70 -16.08 -9.89
C LEU A 85 5.45 -15.40 -11.22
N ARG A 86 6.39 -14.59 -11.73
CA ARG A 86 6.30 -13.91 -13.03
C ARG A 86 6.51 -14.85 -14.21
N GLY A 87 7.47 -15.76 -14.10
CA GLY A 87 7.90 -16.65 -15.18
C GLY A 87 7.33 -18.07 -15.10
N GLY A 88 6.62 -18.40 -14.02
CA GLY A 88 6.28 -19.78 -13.66
C GLY A 88 5.11 -20.37 -14.44
N ASP A 89 5.09 -21.71 -14.43
CA ASP A 89 4.05 -22.54 -15.03
C ASP A 89 2.64 -22.11 -14.60
N SER A 90 1.66 -22.35 -15.49
CA SER A 90 0.24 -21.99 -15.34
C SER A 90 -0.39 -22.37 -13.98
N GLU A 91 0.20 -23.29 -13.24
CA GLU A 91 -0.26 -23.75 -11.93
C GLU A 91 -0.03 -22.72 -10.80
N SER A 92 1.11 -22.01 -10.78
CA SER A 92 1.36 -20.98 -9.75
C SER A 92 0.51 -19.72 -9.99
N HIS A 93 0.38 -19.31 -11.25
CA HIS A 93 -0.57 -18.27 -11.64
C HIS A 93 -2.02 -18.67 -11.33
N GLY A 94 -2.40 -19.91 -11.63
CA GLY A 94 -3.73 -20.44 -11.33
C GLY A 94 -4.06 -20.45 -9.84
N ARG A 95 -3.10 -20.72 -8.95
CA ARG A 95 -3.30 -20.67 -7.50
C ARG A 95 -3.57 -19.25 -6.99
N LEU A 96 -2.80 -18.27 -7.44
CA LEU A 96 -3.02 -16.86 -7.07
C LEU A 96 -4.34 -16.32 -7.61
N GLU A 97 -4.68 -16.64 -8.87
CA GLU A 97 -5.97 -16.28 -9.45
C GLU A 97 -7.13 -16.94 -8.68
N HIS A 98 -6.99 -18.21 -8.31
CA HIS A 98 -8.00 -18.91 -7.52
C HIS A 98 -8.18 -18.31 -6.12
N PHE A 99 -7.08 -17.92 -5.47
CA PHE A 99 -7.09 -17.26 -4.18
C PHE A 99 -7.78 -15.89 -4.26
N ALA A 100 -7.43 -15.07 -5.25
CA ALA A 100 -8.07 -13.79 -5.54
C ALA A 100 -9.58 -13.92 -5.78
N ASP A 101 -9.99 -14.93 -6.55
CA ASP A 101 -11.40 -15.23 -6.80
C ASP A 101 -12.11 -15.70 -5.52
N ALA A 102 -11.46 -16.52 -4.70
CA ALA A 102 -12.02 -16.97 -3.42
C ALA A 102 -12.22 -15.81 -2.44
N LEU A 103 -11.26 -14.88 -2.34
CA LEU A 103 -11.40 -13.65 -1.56
C LEU A 103 -12.56 -12.80 -2.06
N SER A 104 -12.62 -12.56 -3.37
CA SER A 104 -13.69 -11.76 -3.99
C SER A 104 -15.08 -12.37 -3.77
N ARG A 105 -15.21 -13.70 -3.87
CA ARG A 105 -16.45 -14.40 -3.53
C ARG A 105 -16.81 -14.25 -2.05
N THR A 106 -15.85 -14.44 -1.17
CA THR A 106 -16.06 -14.32 0.29
C THR A 106 -16.48 -12.91 0.70
N ALA A 107 -15.94 -11.88 0.04
CA ALA A 107 -16.32 -10.49 0.24
C ALA A 107 -17.77 -10.18 -0.22
N ARG A 108 -18.29 -10.92 -1.22
CA ARG A 108 -19.64 -10.75 -1.76
C ARG A 108 -20.72 -11.46 -0.94
N HIS A 109 -20.45 -12.69 -0.51
CA HIS A 109 -21.45 -13.54 0.11
C HIS A 109 -21.68 -13.17 1.57
N ASP A 110 -22.95 -13.13 1.96
CA ASP A 110 -23.38 -12.91 3.35
C ASP A 110 -23.44 -14.22 4.17
N ASP A 111 -23.07 -15.35 3.54
CA ASP A 111 -23.19 -16.69 4.12
C ASP A 111 -22.10 -17.02 5.16
N GLY A 112 -21.16 -16.09 5.40
CA GLY A 112 -20.06 -16.22 6.35
C GLY A 112 -20.26 -15.38 7.62
N SER A 113 -19.37 -15.56 8.61
CA SER A 113 -19.33 -14.64 9.75
C SER A 113 -19.01 -13.22 9.23
N GLY A 114 -19.70 -12.19 9.75
CA GLY A 114 -19.48 -10.80 9.32
C GLY A 114 -18.01 -10.36 9.37
N ARG A 115 -17.25 -10.95 10.29
CA ARG A 115 -15.80 -10.84 10.40
C ARG A 115 -15.02 -11.41 9.22
N THR A 116 -15.38 -12.61 8.77
CA THR A 116 -14.73 -13.26 7.61
C THR A 116 -14.94 -12.43 6.35
N ARG A 117 -16.16 -11.92 6.17
CA ARG A 117 -16.49 -11.03 5.07
C ARG A 117 -15.71 -9.72 5.14
N ALA A 118 -15.69 -9.06 6.30
CA ALA A 118 -14.97 -7.81 6.49
C ALA A 118 -13.46 -7.96 6.22
N LEU A 119 -12.85 -9.07 6.65
CA LEU A 119 -11.45 -9.35 6.32
C LEU A 119 -11.23 -9.55 4.82
N ALA A 120 -12.12 -10.28 4.13
CA ALA A 120 -12.02 -10.47 2.69
C ALA A 120 -12.18 -9.13 1.93
N GLU A 121 -13.12 -8.28 2.34
CA GLU A 121 -13.31 -6.94 1.78
C GLU A 121 -12.05 -6.08 1.96
N LEU A 122 -11.43 -6.11 3.15
CA LEU A 122 -10.18 -5.41 3.43
C LEU A 122 -9.03 -5.91 2.54
N LEU A 123 -8.83 -7.21 2.44
CA LEU A 123 -7.74 -7.76 1.60
C LEU A 123 -7.94 -7.45 0.11
N VAL A 124 -9.19 -7.44 -0.36
CA VAL A 124 -9.52 -7.01 -1.73
C VAL A 124 -9.24 -5.52 -1.92
N PHE A 125 -9.63 -4.68 -0.95
CA PHE A 125 -9.34 -3.25 -0.94
C PHE A 125 -7.84 -2.97 -0.98
N GLU A 126 -7.06 -3.56 -0.08
CA GLU A 126 -5.61 -3.37 -0.03
C GLU A 126 -4.91 -3.89 -1.30
N ALA A 127 -5.36 -5.02 -1.85
CA ALA A 127 -4.81 -5.54 -3.10
C ALA A 127 -5.02 -4.57 -4.29
N VAL A 128 -6.19 -3.94 -4.38
CA VAL A 128 -6.47 -2.91 -5.40
C VAL A 128 -5.63 -1.66 -5.11
N ARG A 129 -5.65 -1.17 -3.87
CA ARG A 129 -4.93 0.02 -3.43
C ARG A 129 -3.42 -0.08 -3.71
N LEU A 130 -2.76 -1.15 -3.26
CA LEU A 130 -1.32 -1.34 -3.43
C LEU A 130 -0.92 -1.35 -4.92
N ARG A 131 -1.74 -1.93 -5.79
CA ARG A 131 -1.51 -1.89 -7.25
C ARG A 131 -1.65 -0.48 -7.80
N LEU A 132 -2.64 0.30 -7.34
CA LEU A 132 -2.76 1.70 -7.72
C LEU A 132 -1.57 2.53 -7.25
N CYS A 133 -1.10 2.31 -6.02
CA CYS A 133 0.12 2.92 -5.49
C CYS A 133 1.32 2.64 -6.40
N VAL A 134 1.53 1.37 -6.80
CA VAL A 134 2.61 1.00 -7.73
C VAL A 134 2.49 1.78 -9.05
N VAL A 135 1.31 1.80 -9.68
CA VAL A 135 1.09 2.52 -10.95
C VAL A 135 1.32 4.02 -10.80
N LEU A 136 0.68 4.66 -9.81
CA LEU A 136 0.68 6.12 -9.68
C LEU A 136 2.04 6.65 -9.25
N TRP A 137 2.71 5.99 -8.32
CA TRP A 137 4.01 6.42 -7.81
C TRP A 137 5.17 6.11 -8.76
N SER A 138 4.92 5.40 -9.85
CA SER A 138 5.89 5.16 -10.93
C SER A 138 6.19 6.40 -11.76
N SER A 139 5.34 7.43 -11.65
CA SER A 139 5.48 8.76 -12.24
C SER A 139 5.39 9.82 -11.13
N GLN A 140 5.73 11.08 -11.46
CA GLN A 140 5.45 12.25 -10.62
C GLN A 140 4.13 12.92 -11.00
N ASP A 141 3.48 12.52 -12.10
CA ASP A 141 2.35 13.26 -12.67
C ASP A 141 1.17 13.33 -11.71
N TYR A 142 0.93 12.24 -10.98
CA TYR A 142 -0.14 12.19 -10.00
C TYR A 142 0.04 13.25 -8.90
N GLU A 143 1.20 13.32 -8.26
CA GLU A 143 1.46 14.30 -7.20
C GLU A 143 1.62 15.72 -7.75
N ARG A 144 2.14 15.89 -8.98
CA ARG A 144 2.26 17.20 -9.65
C ARG A 144 0.91 17.84 -9.93
N THR A 145 -0.14 17.03 -10.06
CA THR A 145 -1.52 17.49 -10.23
C THR A 145 -2.26 17.67 -8.90
N GLY A 146 -1.56 17.51 -7.77
CA GLY A 146 -2.16 17.64 -6.46
C GLY A 146 -2.80 16.36 -5.92
N GLY A 147 -2.56 15.20 -6.53
CA GLY A 147 -3.03 13.91 -5.99
C GLY A 147 -2.45 13.60 -4.62
N HIS A 148 -3.26 12.96 -3.77
CA HIS A 148 -2.88 12.49 -2.43
C HIS A 148 -3.13 10.98 -2.29
N ASP A 149 -2.55 10.37 -1.26
CA ASP A 149 -2.78 8.95 -0.96
C ASP A 149 -4.23 8.72 -0.51
N ASP A 150 -4.88 9.71 0.10
CA ASP A 150 -6.29 9.70 0.48
C ASP A 150 -7.23 9.48 -0.72
N ASP A 151 -6.93 10.09 -1.85
CA ASP A 151 -7.68 9.90 -3.09
C ASP A 151 -7.55 8.46 -3.61
N ILE A 152 -6.38 7.83 -3.45
CA ILE A 152 -6.12 6.45 -3.89
C ILE A 152 -7.03 5.51 -3.10
N ASP A 153 -7.09 5.68 -1.79
CA ASP A 153 -7.92 4.87 -0.90
C ASP A 153 -9.39 5.07 -1.21
N GLN A 154 -9.83 6.31 -1.39
CA GLN A 154 -11.22 6.62 -1.72
C GLN A 154 -11.65 5.95 -3.03
N VAL A 155 -10.83 6.06 -4.08
CA VAL A 155 -11.13 5.43 -5.37
C VAL A 155 -11.08 3.91 -5.28
N ALA A 156 -10.07 3.35 -4.62
CA ALA A 156 -9.95 1.91 -4.42
C ALA A 156 -11.18 1.35 -3.72
N TRP A 157 -11.59 1.96 -2.61
CA TRP A 157 -12.76 1.51 -1.87
C TRP A 157 -14.06 1.68 -2.66
N SER A 158 -14.26 2.84 -3.31
CA SER A 158 -15.46 3.09 -4.11
C SER A 158 -15.65 2.06 -5.23
N GLU A 159 -14.57 1.66 -5.91
CA GLU A 159 -14.67 0.68 -7.00
C GLU A 159 -14.80 -0.76 -6.47
N VAL A 160 -14.15 -1.08 -5.36
CA VAL A 160 -14.35 -2.37 -4.66
C VAL A 160 -15.80 -2.51 -4.22
N GLU A 161 -16.36 -1.52 -3.53
CA GLU A 161 -17.75 -1.53 -3.09
C GLU A 161 -18.72 -1.65 -4.27
N ALA A 162 -18.53 -0.84 -5.32
CA ALA A 162 -19.38 -0.85 -6.50
C ALA A 162 -19.38 -2.18 -7.26
N ILE A 163 -18.25 -2.90 -7.29
CA ILE A 163 -18.11 -4.17 -8.01
C ILE A 163 -18.50 -5.37 -7.15
N LEU A 164 -18.31 -5.30 -5.83
CA LEU A 164 -18.82 -6.30 -4.90
C LEU A 164 -20.36 -6.30 -4.87
N ALA A 165 -20.99 -5.13 -5.05
CA ALA A 165 -22.44 -4.99 -5.13
C ALA A 165 -23.07 -5.55 -6.43
N ARG A 166 -22.27 -5.95 -7.44
CA ARG A 166 -22.76 -6.42 -8.75
C ARG A 166 -22.71 -7.95 -8.86
N PRO A 167 -23.86 -8.65 -8.73
CA PRO A 167 -23.90 -10.11 -8.79
C PRO A 167 -23.53 -10.66 -10.19
N GLU A 168 -23.70 -9.88 -11.25
CA GLU A 168 -23.35 -10.28 -12.62
C GLU A 168 -21.84 -10.47 -12.79
N LEU A 169 -21.03 -9.77 -12.01
CA LEU A 169 -19.58 -9.88 -12.00
C LEU A 169 -19.09 -11.08 -11.17
N ALA A 170 -19.99 -11.90 -10.62
CA ALA A 170 -19.68 -13.17 -9.97
C ALA A 170 -19.78 -14.38 -10.93
N GLN A 171 -20.13 -14.15 -12.19
CA GLN A 171 -20.20 -15.19 -13.20
C GLN A 171 -18.81 -15.73 -13.56
N GLY A 172 -18.73 -17.03 -13.88
CA GLY A 172 -17.49 -17.68 -14.26
C GLY A 172 -16.83 -17.02 -15.47
N GLY A 173 -15.53 -16.75 -15.38
CA GLY A 173 -14.73 -16.13 -16.44
C GLY A 173 -14.48 -14.62 -16.26
N VAL A 174 -15.17 -13.97 -15.32
CA VAL A 174 -14.81 -12.61 -14.88
C VAL A 174 -13.73 -12.69 -13.83
N ARG A 175 -12.66 -11.90 -13.96
CA ARG A 175 -11.59 -11.76 -12.97
C ARG A 175 -11.83 -10.48 -12.13
N PRO A 176 -12.49 -10.56 -10.96
CA PRO A 176 -13.06 -9.37 -10.31
C PRO A 176 -12.01 -8.36 -9.86
N LEU A 177 -10.88 -8.81 -9.31
CA LEU A 177 -9.80 -7.92 -8.89
C LEU A 177 -9.22 -7.09 -10.05
N GLN A 178 -9.09 -7.70 -11.22
CA GLN A 178 -8.60 -7.02 -12.43
C GLN A 178 -9.60 -5.98 -12.91
N VAL A 179 -10.91 -6.28 -12.82
CA VAL A 179 -11.96 -5.31 -13.16
C VAL A 179 -11.97 -4.15 -12.15
N MET A 180 -11.86 -4.43 -10.85
CA MET A 180 -11.77 -3.39 -9.80
C MET A 180 -10.57 -2.47 -10.01
N PHE A 181 -9.40 -3.06 -10.21
CA PHE A 181 -8.19 -2.30 -10.48
C PHE A 181 -8.29 -1.47 -11.77
N ALA A 182 -8.78 -2.06 -12.86
CA ALA A 182 -8.93 -1.34 -14.13
C ALA A 182 -9.92 -0.17 -14.02
N ALA A 183 -11.05 -0.37 -13.34
CA ALA A 183 -12.03 0.68 -13.09
C ALA A 183 -11.42 1.81 -12.25
N ALA A 184 -10.71 1.47 -11.18
CA ALA A 184 -10.02 2.44 -10.32
C ALA A 184 -8.95 3.24 -11.08
N CYS A 185 -8.14 2.59 -11.93
CA CYS A 185 -7.20 3.29 -12.81
C CYS A 185 -7.92 4.32 -13.71
N VAL A 186 -9.02 3.91 -14.35
CA VAL A 186 -9.79 4.83 -15.22
C VAL A 186 -10.30 6.05 -14.46
N GLN A 187 -10.82 5.87 -13.23
CA GLN A 187 -11.27 6.99 -12.40
C GLN A 187 -10.11 7.92 -12.01
N LEU A 188 -8.98 7.37 -11.54
CA LEU A 188 -7.83 8.15 -11.13
C LEU A 188 -7.21 8.93 -12.30
N PHE A 189 -7.10 8.32 -13.49
CA PHE A 189 -6.61 9.02 -14.66
C PHE A 189 -7.58 10.10 -15.14
N ARG A 190 -8.90 9.86 -15.08
CA ARG A 190 -9.90 10.90 -15.37
C ARG A 190 -9.75 12.08 -14.41
N GLY A 191 -9.71 11.81 -13.10
CA GLY A 191 -9.53 12.86 -12.08
C GLY A 191 -8.20 13.61 -12.24
N THR A 192 -7.12 12.91 -12.60
CA THR A 192 -5.82 13.52 -12.92
C THR A 192 -5.94 14.46 -14.11
N HIS A 193 -6.62 14.05 -15.20
CA HIS A 193 -6.83 14.90 -16.37
C HIS A 193 -7.66 16.15 -16.04
N GLU A 194 -8.72 16.00 -15.24
CA GLU A 194 -9.53 17.14 -14.77
C GLU A 194 -8.68 18.13 -13.96
N ARG A 195 -7.86 17.62 -13.03
CA ARG A 195 -6.93 18.44 -12.23
C ARG A 195 -5.87 19.13 -13.08
N ILE A 196 -5.38 18.53 -14.16
CA ILE A 196 -4.44 19.19 -15.10
C ILE A 196 -5.09 20.45 -15.70
N ASP A 197 -6.34 20.37 -16.11
CA ASP A 197 -7.05 21.50 -16.70
C ASP A 197 -7.35 22.61 -15.68
N GLU A 198 -7.61 22.24 -14.43
CA GLU A 198 -7.70 23.19 -13.32
C GLU A 198 -6.35 23.85 -13.01
N LEU A 199 -5.28 23.05 -12.95
CA LEU A 199 -3.93 23.51 -12.66
C LEU A 199 -3.41 24.48 -13.73
N ARG A 200 -3.75 24.27 -15.01
CA ARG A 200 -3.43 25.23 -16.09
C ARG A 200 -4.02 26.63 -15.86
N ARG A 201 -5.06 26.74 -15.03
CA ARG A 201 -5.70 28.01 -14.66
C ARG A 201 -5.24 28.54 -13.30
N SER A 202 -4.43 27.78 -12.55
CA SER A 202 -3.88 28.20 -11.27
C SER A 202 -2.68 29.15 -11.44
N SER A 203 -2.22 29.74 -10.34
CA SER A 203 -0.99 30.55 -10.35
C SER A 203 0.25 29.67 -10.53
N ASP A 204 1.32 30.28 -11.07
CA ASP A 204 2.63 29.65 -11.22
C ASP A 204 3.21 29.19 -9.87
N GLU A 205 2.93 29.94 -8.80
CA GLU A 205 3.36 29.58 -7.43
C GLU A 205 2.77 28.24 -6.96
N VAL A 206 1.48 28.01 -7.22
CA VAL A 206 0.83 26.73 -6.87
C VAL A 206 1.43 25.59 -7.69
N GLN A 207 1.67 25.81 -8.98
CA GLN A 207 2.30 24.81 -9.85
C GLN A 207 3.72 24.48 -9.39
N GLU A 208 4.49 25.48 -8.97
CA GLU A 208 5.84 25.30 -8.45
C GLU A 208 5.83 24.52 -7.13
N GLN A 209 4.94 24.87 -6.19
CA GLN A 209 4.78 24.16 -4.91
C GLN A 209 4.45 22.68 -5.12
N LEU A 210 3.46 22.37 -5.97
CA LEU A 210 3.12 20.99 -6.32
C LEU A 210 4.28 20.27 -7.03
N GLY A 211 5.01 20.97 -7.90
CA GLY A 211 6.20 20.45 -8.54
C GLY A 211 7.32 20.10 -7.55
N VAL A 212 7.56 20.94 -6.55
CA VAL A 212 8.53 20.69 -5.47
C VAL A 212 8.09 19.47 -4.66
N ARG A 213 6.81 19.42 -4.25
CA ARG A 213 6.25 18.30 -3.49
C ARG A 213 6.39 16.98 -4.22
N ALA A 214 6.03 16.94 -5.50
CA ALA A 214 6.11 15.74 -6.31
C ALA A 214 7.55 15.23 -6.48
N ARG A 215 8.50 16.15 -6.72
CA ARG A 215 9.93 15.79 -6.79
C ARG A 215 10.44 15.25 -5.45
N LEU A 216 10.01 15.84 -4.33
CA LEU A 216 10.39 15.39 -3.00
C LEU A 216 9.82 14.00 -2.71
N LYS A 217 8.53 13.75 -2.95
CA LYS A 217 7.93 12.40 -2.77
C LYS A 217 8.62 11.36 -3.65
N ALA A 218 8.91 11.68 -4.91
CA ALA A 218 9.67 10.77 -5.78
C ALA A 218 11.09 10.49 -5.26
N ALA A 219 11.80 11.50 -4.74
CA ALA A 219 13.12 11.33 -4.15
C ALA A 219 13.08 10.44 -2.90
N LEU A 220 12.09 10.66 -2.01
CA LEU A 220 11.89 9.86 -0.80
C LEU A 220 11.68 8.38 -1.13
N ARG A 221 10.93 8.08 -2.20
CA ARG A 221 10.72 6.71 -2.70
C ARG A 221 11.95 6.03 -3.26
N GLU A 222 13.08 6.71 -3.46
CA GLU A 222 14.36 6.07 -3.84
C GLU A 222 15.22 5.69 -2.62
N LEU A 223 14.89 6.24 -1.44
CA LEU A 223 15.67 6.04 -0.24
C LEU A 223 15.36 4.69 0.40
N ARG A 224 16.23 4.27 1.31
CA ARG A 224 15.92 3.17 2.22
C ARG A 224 14.73 3.56 3.11
N LEU A 225 13.86 2.61 3.41
CA LEU A 225 12.62 2.86 4.17
C LEU A 225 12.83 3.68 5.46
N PRO A 226 13.82 3.39 6.33
CA PRO A 226 14.02 4.20 7.54
C PRO A 226 14.37 5.67 7.23
N GLU A 227 15.17 5.89 6.19
CA GLU A 227 15.52 7.24 5.72
C GLU A 227 14.34 7.95 5.09
N ALA A 228 13.51 7.26 4.30
CA ALA A 228 12.30 7.81 3.70
C ALA A 228 11.33 8.30 4.77
N VAL A 229 10.94 7.44 5.73
CA VAL A 229 10.00 7.78 6.82
C VAL A 229 10.51 8.95 7.67
N LEU A 230 11.79 8.92 8.06
CA LEU A 230 12.37 9.98 8.88
C LEU A 230 12.45 11.31 8.15
N LEU A 231 12.78 11.31 6.85
CA LEU A 231 12.91 12.53 6.06
C LEU A 231 11.55 13.08 5.64
N GLU A 232 10.58 12.22 5.35
CA GLU A 232 9.18 12.61 5.13
C GLU A 232 8.65 13.37 6.35
N ASN A 233 8.77 12.79 7.55
CA ASN A 233 8.36 13.47 8.78
C ASN A 233 9.13 14.79 9.03
N ALA A 234 10.44 14.81 8.76
CA ALA A 234 11.27 16.00 8.94
C ALA A 234 10.98 17.12 7.92
N LEU A 235 10.39 16.78 6.78
CA LEU A 235 10.05 17.68 5.68
C LEU A 235 8.53 17.86 5.50
N SER A 236 7.73 17.40 6.46
CA SER A 236 6.26 17.47 6.52
C SER A 236 5.70 18.84 6.13
N ASN A 237 6.28 19.94 6.62
CA ASN A 237 5.88 21.29 6.21
C ASN A 237 5.96 21.56 4.69
N LEU A 238 6.93 20.97 3.99
CA LEU A 238 7.06 21.08 2.53
C LEU A 238 6.09 20.15 1.79
N LEU A 239 5.64 19.09 2.46
CA LEU A 239 4.66 18.14 1.95
C LEU A 239 3.22 18.57 2.23
N GLY A 240 3.03 19.56 3.12
CA GLY A 240 1.72 20.00 3.59
C GLY A 240 1.12 19.07 4.65
N GLU A 241 1.98 18.36 5.38
CA GLU A 241 1.60 17.36 6.38
C GLU A 241 2.03 17.81 7.79
N ASP A 242 1.44 17.19 8.81
CA ASP A 242 1.81 17.45 10.21
C ASP A 242 3.02 16.63 10.64
N ARG A 243 3.93 17.27 11.36
CA ARG A 243 5.10 16.59 11.92
C ARG A 243 4.71 15.79 13.16
N LEU A 244 5.07 14.51 13.17
CA LEU A 244 4.97 13.63 14.32
C LEU A 244 6.24 13.70 15.19
N GLU A 245 6.04 13.53 16.49
CA GLU A 245 7.13 13.26 17.45
C GLU A 245 7.76 11.89 17.15
N LEU A 246 9.07 11.75 17.39
CA LEU A 246 9.82 10.57 16.95
C LEU A 246 9.33 9.25 17.55
N GLU A 247 8.86 9.25 18.80
CA GLU A 247 8.31 8.03 19.41
C GLU A 247 6.95 7.66 18.80
N ALA A 248 6.13 8.66 18.47
CA ALA A 248 4.87 8.43 17.77
C ALA A 248 5.12 7.95 16.34
N LEU A 249 6.13 8.52 15.65
CA LEU A 249 6.55 8.07 14.33
C LEU A 249 7.09 6.63 14.36
N LYS A 250 7.88 6.28 15.38
CA LYS A 250 8.39 4.92 15.56
C LYS A 250 7.27 3.92 15.83
N ALA A 251 6.30 4.28 16.66
CA ALA A 251 5.11 3.46 16.90
C ALA A 251 4.25 3.32 15.64
N ALA A 252 4.20 4.36 14.80
CA ALA A 252 3.50 4.36 13.53
C ALA A 252 4.20 3.49 12.47
N HIS A 253 5.53 3.44 12.44
CA HIS A 253 6.31 2.74 11.41
C HIS A 253 7.28 1.73 12.01
N PRO A 254 6.78 0.64 12.63
CA PRO A 254 7.62 -0.36 13.27
C PRO A 254 8.55 -1.04 12.24
N LEU A 255 8.06 -1.35 11.03
CA LEU A 255 8.88 -1.94 9.96
C LEU A 255 10.09 -1.09 9.57
N ALA A 256 9.97 0.23 9.68
CA ALA A 256 11.04 1.16 9.31
C ALA A 256 11.98 1.47 10.49
N LEU A 257 11.45 1.63 11.69
CA LEU A 257 12.13 2.31 12.80
C LEU A 257 12.34 1.43 14.03
N ASP A 258 11.84 0.20 14.06
CA ASP A 258 12.08 -0.69 15.19
C ASP A 258 13.58 -0.97 15.40
N GLY A 259 13.98 -1.13 16.65
CA GLY A 259 15.39 -1.26 17.06
C GLY A 259 16.23 0.02 16.96
N LEU A 260 15.74 1.11 16.36
CA LEU A 260 16.46 2.39 16.35
C LEU A 260 16.26 3.16 17.67
N SER A 261 17.35 3.73 18.17
CA SER A 261 17.32 4.70 19.26
C SER A 261 17.02 6.10 18.73
N ARG A 262 16.49 6.99 19.59
CA ARG A 262 16.22 8.39 19.24
C ARG A 262 17.45 9.10 18.66
N GLN A 263 18.62 8.94 19.27
CA GLN A 263 19.87 9.53 18.78
C GLN A 263 20.23 9.01 17.36
N ALA A 264 19.98 7.73 17.07
CA ALA A 264 20.21 7.17 15.75
C ALA A 264 19.26 7.77 14.70
N MET A 265 17.98 7.96 15.06
CA MET A 265 16.98 8.61 14.20
C MET A 265 17.37 10.07 13.91
N ASP A 266 17.73 10.86 14.93
CA ASP A 266 18.17 12.26 14.77
C ASP A 266 19.40 12.37 13.86
N GLN A 267 20.37 11.48 14.03
CA GLN A 267 21.56 11.44 13.18
C GLN A 267 21.21 11.09 11.72
N ARG A 268 20.27 10.18 11.49
CA ARG A 268 19.81 9.84 10.13
C ARG A 268 19.10 11.01 9.48
N VAL A 269 18.20 11.70 10.19
CA VAL A 269 17.55 12.93 9.70
C VAL A 269 18.60 13.98 9.31
N SER A 270 19.57 14.25 10.19
CA SER A 270 20.63 15.23 9.95
C SER A 270 21.46 14.90 8.70
N ARG A 271 21.93 13.66 8.59
CA ARG A 271 22.70 13.21 7.41
C ARG A 271 21.86 13.20 6.14
N GLY A 272 20.61 12.74 6.23
CA GLY A 272 19.68 12.67 5.11
C GLY A 272 19.37 14.05 4.53
N ARG A 273 19.08 15.05 5.37
CA ARG A 273 18.87 16.44 4.91
C ARG A 273 20.09 17.01 4.21
N LYS A 274 21.29 16.75 4.76
CA LYS A 274 22.55 17.17 4.12
C LYS A 274 22.74 16.48 2.75
N ALA A 275 22.43 15.19 2.67
CA ALA A 275 22.53 14.42 1.44
C ALA A 275 21.55 14.91 0.36
N LEU A 276 20.29 15.18 0.72
CA LEU A 276 19.30 15.71 -0.22
C LEU A 276 19.74 17.05 -0.84
N GLY A 277 20.37 17.93 -0.04
CA GLY A 277 20.92 19.18 -0.54
C GLY A 277 22.22 19.05 -1.35
N ALA A 278 22.92 17.91 -1.26
CA ALA A 278 24.19 17.68 -1.94
C ALA A 278 24.04 17.07 -3.34
N GLY A 279 22.86 16.53 -3.68
CA GLY A 279 22.57 15.93 -4.99
C GLY A 279 22.27 14.42 -4.94
N PRO A 280 21.61 13.85 -5.97
CA PRO A 280 21.14 12.46 -5.99
C PRO A 280 22.22 11.39 -5.77
N GLU A 281 23.45 11.65 -6.17
CA GLU A 281 24.60 10.77 -5.99
C GLU A 281 25.00 10.56 -4.52
N HIS A 282 24.57 11.45 -3.63
CA HIS A 282 24.84 11.38 -2.19
C HIS A 282 23.67 10.79 -1.39
N TRP A 283 22.54 10.52 -2.04
CA TRP A 283 21.34 10.06 -1.35
C TRP A 283 21.55 8.68 -0.71
N PRO A 284 20.98 8.42 0.48
CA PRO A 284 21.01 7.11 1.12
C PRO A 284 20.02 6.15 0.43
N ARG A 285 20.30 5.85 -0.84
CA ARG A 285 19.49 4.97 -1.69
C ARG A 285 19.51 3.53 -1.18
N ARG A 286 18.48 2.79 -1.56
CA ARG A 286 18.43 1.34 -1.38
C ARG A 286 19.64 0.66 -2.03
N ARG A 287 20.15 -0.37 -1.36
CA ARG A 287 21.26 -1.20 -1.84
C ARG A 287 20.74 -2.42 -2.60
N ARG A 288 19.52 -2.84 -2.30
CA ARG A 288 18.79 -3.92 -2.98
C ARG A 288 17.42 -3.40 -3.44
N PRO A 289 16.81 -3.99 -4.48
CA PRO A 289 15.47 -3.60 -4.87
C PRO A 289 14.49 -3.79 -3.69
N ALA A 290 13.51 -2.89 -3.60
CA ALA A 290 12.32 -3.10 -2.77
C ALA A 290 11.22 -3.76 -3.59
N LEU A 291 10.16 -4.22 -2.93
CA LEU A 291 9.00 -4.80 -3.61
C LEU A 291 8.40 -3.82 -4.65
N PHE A 292 8.34 -2.54 -4.31
CA PHE A 292 7.92 -1.46 -5.21
C PHE A 292 8.73 -1.42 -6.51
N ASP A 293 10.06 -1.51 -6.41
CA ASP A 293 10.95 -1.46 -7.59
C ASP A 293 10.67 -2.65 -8.51
N LEU A 294 10.49 -3.83 -7.91
CA LEU A 294 10.21 -5.06 -8.65
C LEU A 294 8.85 -5.00 -9.33
N LEU A 295 7.80 -4.53 -8.64
CA LEU A 295 6.43 -4.48 -9.17
C LEU A 295 6.28 -3.42 -10.26
N ARG A 296 6.92 -2.26 -10.12
CA ARG A 296 6.89 -1.20 -11.14
C ARG A 296 7.48 -1.65 -12.47
N ASP A 297 8.57 -2.41 -12.44
CA ASP A 297 9.27 -2.81 -13.66
C ASP A 297 8.47 -3.84 -14.50
N ASP A 298 7.45 -4.49 -13.92
CA ASP A 298 6.53 -5.37 -14.65
C ASP A 298 5.50 -4.59 -15.47
N ASP A 299 4.95 -3.47 -14.97
CA ASP A 299 3.94 -2.67 -15.68
C ASP A 299 4.49 -1.96 -16.95
N ARG A 300 5.81 -2.04 -17.19
CA ARG A 300 6.49 -1.48 -18.37
C ARG A 300 6.76 -2.50 -19.48
N ARG A 301 6.42 -3.78 -19.29
CA ARG A 301 6.58 -4.85 -20.29
C ARG A 301 5.26 -5.19 -20.97
#